data_AF-A0A0X3V4U3-F1
#
_entry.id   AF-A0A0X3V4U3-F1
#
_cell.length_a   1.000
_cell.length_b   1.000
_cell.length_c   1.000
_cell.angle_alpha   90.00
_cell.angle_beta   90.00
_cell.angle_gamma   90.00
#
_symmetry.space_group_name_H-M   'P 1'
#
loop_
_entity.id
_entity.type
_entity.pdbx_description
1 polymer ?
#
loop_
_entity_poly.entity_id
_entity_poly.type
_entity_poly.pdbx_seq_one_letter_code
_entity_poly.pdbx_strand_id
1 'polypeptide(L)'
;MVIVFALVALLVLSALVAGNWFVWRRLFRDTTRGPGFVRRAGVVVIAGGWALTVGALVAERAGAPFLLQQILAWPGFLWLALSIYLLLGVLAGEVVRPLLRRWVERRARAGEAVAEQRELVPAGASAGTALATTPAATPATKSAETQTLPPASAPAPAGTTGPAATNTTDPTPAPDSTDPSRPLAVPTRRLFVSRVVAGAAAAAAVGTVGYGTYDVLRGPKVKRVTVPLSKLPRAAHGYRIAVVSDIHLGPVLGRGFAQKVVDTINGTQPDLIAVVGDLVDGSVKDLGPAAAPLAQLRARHGAFFVTGNHEYFSGAEQWVDEVRRLGLRPLENARTELPHFDLAGVNDVAGESEGQGPDFAKALGDRDTARACVLLAHQPVQIHDAVDHGVDLQLSGHTHGGQLWPGNLVAGLANPTLAGLERYGDTQLYVSRGAGAWGPPTRVGAPSDITVIELASRQA
;
A
#
# COMPACT_ATOMS: atom_id res chain seq x y z
N MET A 1 34.94 3.77 -0.79
CA MET A 1 33.63 3.07 -0.72
C MET A 1 32.98 3.15 0.66
N VAL A 2 33.64 2.70 1.75
CA VAL A 2 33.04 2.69 3.12
C VAL A 2 32.57 4.07 3.61
N ILE A 3 33.39 5.12 3.42
CA ILE A 3 33.02 6.50 3.83
C ILE A 3 31.80 7.00 3.05
N VAL A 4 31.74 6.75 1.74
CA VAL A 4 30.60 7.14 0.90
C VAL A 4 29.33 6.44 1.37
N PHE A 5 29.40 5.14 1.65
CA PHE A 5 28.27 4.37 2.17
C PHE A 5 27.79 4.91 3.53
N ALA A 6 28.71 5.19 4.45
CA ALA A 6 28.38 5.76 5.76
C ALA A 6 27.71 7.13 5.65
N LEU A 7 28.19 7.99 4.75
CA LEU A 7 27.60 9.31 4.50
C LEU A 7 26.19 9.20 3.90
N VAL A 8 25.98 8.30 2.95
CA VAL A 8 24.65 8.04 2.36
C VAL A 8 23.70 7.49 3.42
N ALA A 9 24.14 6.53 4.23
CA ALA A 9 23.33 5.96 5.32
C ALA A 9 22.93 7.05 6.34
N LEU A 10 23.87 7.91 6.73
CA LEU A 10 23.59 9.03 7.64
C LEU A 10 22.59 10.02 7.03
N LEU A 11 22.71 10.33 5.74
CA LEU A 11 21.79 11.21 5.02
C LEU A 11 20.38 10.64 5.01
N VAL A 12 20.23 9.35 4.66
CA VAL A 12 18.95 8.65 4.63
C VAL A 12 18.32 8.63 6.03
N LEU A 13 19.10 8.29 7.06
CA LEU A 13 18.61 8.28 8.44
C LEU A 13 18.18 9.68 8.90
N SER A 14 18.96 10.70 8.57
CA SER A 14 18.64 12.10 8.89
C SER A 14 17.35 12.55 8.22
N ALA A 15 17.17 12.22 6.94
CA ALA A 15 15.94 12.50 6.20
C ALA A 15 14.74 11.78 6.81
N LEU A 16 14.91 10.52 7.22
CA LEU A 16 13.87 9.73 7.87
C LEU A 16 13.44 10.34 9.21
N VAL A 17 14.41 10.71 10.05
CA VAL A 17 14.14 11.35 11.35
C VAL A 17 13.46 12.71 11.15
N ALA A 18 13.96 13.53 10.24
CA ALA A 18 13.38 14.83 9.92
C ALA A 18 11.95 14.71 9.38
N GLY A 19 11.70 13.77 8.47
CA GLY A 19 10.38 13.48 7.92
C GLY A 19 9.39 13.03 8.99
N ASN A 20 9.80 12.13 9.90
CA ASN A 20 8.95 11.66 10.99
C ASN A 20 8.65 12.75 12.02
N TRP A 21 9.65 13.56 12.37
CA TRP A 21 9.42 14.74 13.21
C TRP A 21 8.46 15.72 12.54
N PHE A 22 8.57 15.91 11.23
CA PHE A 22 7.68 16.77 10.45
C PHE A 22 6.25 16.25 10.45
N VAL A 23 6.03 14.96 10.21
CA VAL A 23 4.73 14.29 10.32
C VAL A 23 4.16 14.46 11.73
N TRP A 24 4.95 14.17 12.78
CA TRP A 24 4.52 14.35 14.16
C TRP A 24 4.08 15.79 14.45
N ARG A 25 4.88 16.75 14.01
CA ARG A 25 4.60 18.18 14.20
C ARG A 25 3.27 18.56 13.55
N ARG A 26 3.05 18.15 12.30
CA ARG A 26 1.86 18.56 11.54
C ARG A 26 0.58 17.85 11.99
N LEU A 27 0.67 16.59 12.41
CA LEU A 27 -0.50 15.83 12.84
C LEU A 27 -0.87 16.04 14.30
N PHE A 28 0.11 16.22 15.20
CA PHE A 28 -0.12 16.27 16.65
C PHE A 28 0.24 17.62 17.29
N ARG A 29 1.40 18.20 16.97
CA ARG A 29 1.85 19.44 17.62
C ARG A 29 1.02 20.65 17.18
N ASP A 30 0.84 20.83 15.89
CA ASP A 30 0.17 22.00 15.29
C ASP A 30 -1.37 21.93 15.40
N THR A 31 -1.93 20.77 15.75
CA THR A 31 -3.37 20.51 15.93
C THR A 31 -3.84 20.63 17.39
N THR A 32 -2.92 20.90 18.31
CA THR A 32 -3.16 21.00 19.76
C THR A 32 -2.66 22.33 20.32
N ARG A 33 -3.35 22.88 21.33
CA ARG A 33 -3.06 24.21 21.91
C ARG A 33 -1.76 24.27 22.73
N GLY A 34 -1.33 23.16 23.30
CA GLY A 34 -0.14 23.07 24.14
C GLY A 34 0.35 21.63 24.33
N PRO A 35 1.43 21.42 25.10
CA PRO A 35 1.84 20.09 25.53
C PRO A 35 0.67 19.36 26.22
N GLY A 36 0.56 18.05 25.99
CA GLY A 36 -0.53 17.26 26.57
C GLY A 36 -0.53 15.83 26.07
N PHE A 37 -1.52 15.05 26.51
CA PHE A 37 -1.65 13.62 26.20
C PHE A 37 -1.58 13.33 24.69
N VAL A 38 -2.31 14.09 23.86
CA VAL A 38 -2.34 13.89 22.40
C VAL A 38 -0.95 14.00 21.75
N ARG A 39 -0.12 14.95 22.20
CA ARG A 39 1.25 15.10 21.66
C ARG A 39 2.14 13.93 22.07
N ARG A 40 2.03 13.46 23.31
CA ARG A 40 2.78 12.29 23.82
C ARG A 40 2.33 11.01 23.12
N ALA A 41 1.03 10.81 22.96
CA ALA A 41 0.45 9.70 22.20
C ALA A 41 0.97 9.70 20.75
N GLY A 42 1.04 10.87 20.09
CA GLY A 42 1.61 10.97 18.76
C GLY A 42 3.08 10.55 18.66
N VAL A 43 3.90 10.82 19.69
CA VAL A 43 5.29 10.33 19.75
C VAL A 43 5.28 8.80 19.85
N VAL A 44 4.46 8.24 20.74
CA VAL A 44 4.34 6.79 20.94
C VAL A 44 3.86 6.08 19.68
N VAL A 45 2.87 6.63 18.96
CA VAL A 45 2.37 6.07 17.71
C VAL A 45 3.47 6.03 16.64
N ILE A 46 4.20 7.14 16.45
CA ILE A 46 5.24 7.19 15.42
C ILE A 46 6.44 6.31 15.78
N ALA A 47 6.91 6.38 17.02
CA ALA A 47 8.01 5.54 17.49
C ALA A 47 7.64 4.05 17.49
N GLY A 48 6.43 3.72 17.96
CA GLY A 48 5.91 2.35 17.99
C GLY A 48 5.72 1.76 16.60
N GLY A 49 5.19 2.54 15.65
CA GLY A 49 5.07 2.11 14.26
C GLY A 49 6.43 1.78 13.62
N TRP A 50 7.45 2.60 13.85
CA TRP A 50 8.81 2.31 13.39
C TRP A 50 9.46 1.15 14.12
N ALA A 51 9.21 0.99 15.43
CA ALA A 51 9.66 -0.18 16.17
C ALA A 51 9.07 -1.47 15.60
N LEU A 52 7.79 -1.47 15.21
CA LEU A 52 7.15 -2.59 14.53
C LEU A 52 7.73 -2.83 13.13
N THR A 53 8.00 -1.76 12.36
CA THR A 53 8.60 -1.86 11.03
C THR A 53 10.00 -2.47 11.09
N VAL A 54 10.85 -1.95 11.98
CA VAL A 54 12.21 -2.48 12.20
C VAL A 54 12.12 -3.90 12.76
N GLY A 55 11.21 -4.15 13.69
CA GLY A 55 10.96 -5.48 14.24
C GLY A 55 10.61 -6.51 13.17
N ALA A 56 9.73 -6.16 12.21
CA ALA A 56 9.38 -7.01 11.09
C ALA A 56 10.60 -7.34 10.20
N LEU A 57 11.33 -6.30 9.76
CA LEU A 57 12.52 -6.46 8.90
C LEU A 57 13.62 -7.29 9.58
N VAL A 58 13.84 -7.06 10.88
CA VAL A 58 14.85 -7.79 11.65
C VAL A 58 14.41 -9.23 11.91
N ALA A 59 13.13 -9.47 12.22
CA ALA A 59 12.61 -10.81 12.47
C ALA A 59 12.76 -11.72 11.24
N GLU A 60 12.49 -11.20 10.04
CA GLU A 60 12.71 -11.93 8.78
C GLU A 60 14.20 -12.22 8.57
N ARG A 61 15.05 -11.20 8.65
CA ARG A 61 16.49 -11.36 8.38
C ARG A 61 17.24 -12.20 9.41
N ALA A 62 16.78 -12.20 10.67
CA ALA A 62 17.40 -12.98 11.75
C ALA A 62 16.85 -14.41 11.86
N GLY A 63 15.91 -14.82 11.00
CA GLY A 63 15.30 -16.15 11.06
C GLY A 63 14.50 -16.39 12.35
N ALA A 64 13.82 -15.35 12.85
CA ALA A 64 12.95 -15.48 14.02
C ALA A 64 11.81 -16.49 13.77
N PRO A 65 11.17 -17.06 14.81
CA PRO A 65 10.06 -17.99 14.61
C PRO A 65 8.98 -17.41 13.69
N PHE A 66 8.51 -18.19 12.71
CA PHE A 66 7.62 -17.69 11.66
C PHE A 66 6.35 -17.00 12.20
N LEU A 67 5.76 -17.52 13.29
CA LEU A 67 4.62 -16.86 13.95
C LEU A 67 4.94 -15.44 14.40
N LEU A 68 6.14 -15.19 14.92
CA LEU A 68 6.56 -13.85 15.32
C LEU A 68 6.72 -12.94 14.09
N GLN A 69 7.28 -13.47 12.99
CA GLN A 69 7.34 -12.74 11.72
C GLN A 69 5.94 -12.34 11.26
N GLN A 70 4.96 -13.25 11.28
CA GLN A 70 3.57 -12.96 10.90
C GLN A 70 2.92 -11.89 11.77
N ILE A 71 3.14 -11.93 13.08
CA ILE A 71 2.58 -10.95 14.03
C ILE A 71 3.17 -9.55 13.79
N LEU A 72 4.46 -9.45 13.49
CA LEU A 72 5.15 -8.17 13.29
C LEU A 72 4.96 -7.60 11.87
N ALA A 73 4.94 -8.46 10.86
CA ALA A 73 4.94 -8.06 9.45
C ALA A 73 3.70 -7.23 9.08
N TRP A 74 2.50 -7.66 9.48
CA TRP A 74 1.27 -6.92 9.19
C TRP A 74 1.29 -5.46 9.69
N PRO A 75 1.41 -5.18 11.00
CA PRO A 75 1.39 -3.81 11.48
C PRO A 75 2.67 -3.04 11.11
N GLY A 76 3.83 -3.72 11.07
CA GLY A 76 5.10 -3.10 10.70
C GLY A 76 5.10 -2.60 9.26
N PHE A 77 4.76 -3.46 8.30
CA PHE A 77 4.79 -3.06 6.91
C PHE A 77 3.63 -2.15 6.50
N LEU A 78 2.46 -2.25 7.14
CA LEU A 78 1.39 -1.26 6.95
C LEU A 78 1.82 0.11 7.47
N TRP A 79 2.52 0.18 8.61
CA TRP A 79 3.08 1.43 9.09
C TRP A 79 4.12 2.00 8.12
N LEU A 80 4.99 1.16 7.55
CA LEU A 80 5.97 1.59 6.55
C LEU A 80 5.27 2.30 5.37
N ALA A 81 4.25 1.69 4.76
CA ALA A 81 3.47 2.32 3.69
C ALA A 81 2.75 3.58 4.18
N LEU A 82 2.09 3.53 5.34
CA LEU A 82 1.35 4.66 5.89
C LEU A 82 2.26 5.86 6.17
N SER A 83 3.47 5.65 6.67
CA SER A 83 4.42 6.72 6.97
C SER A 83 4.81 7.53 5.72
N ILE A 84 4.96 6.85 4.58
CA ILE A 84 5.23 7.48 3.28
C ILE A 84 4.07 8.40 2.88
N TYR A 85 2.83 7.89 2.89
CA TYR A 85 1.68 8.69 2.47
C TYR A 85 1.27 9.76 3.49
N LEU A 86 1.54 9.56 4.78
CA LEU A 86 1.41 10.61 5.77
C LEU A 86 2.39 11.75 5.48
N LEU A 87 3.66 11.43 5.19
CA LEU A 87 4.66 12.43 4.82
C LEU A 87 4.25 13.19 3.55
N LEU A 88 3.85 12.50 2.49
CA LEU A 88 3.38 13.11 1.25
C LEU A 88 2.13 13.98 1.48
N GLY A 89 1.17 13.48 2.26
CA GLY A 89 -0.05 14.21 2.61
C GLY A 89 0.23 15.50 3.38
N VAL A 90 1.15 15.47 4.36
CA VAL A 90 1.50 16.69 5.10
C VAL A 90 2.33 17.67 4.25
N LEU A 91 3.16 17.19 3.33
CA LEU A 91 3.89 18.02 2.37
C LEU A 91 2.93 18.73 1.40
N ALA A 92 1.99 18.00 0.81
CA ALA A 92 0.92 18.60 -0.01
C ALA A 92 0.08 19.59 0.80
N GLY A 93 -0.17 19.28 2.08
CA GLY A 93 -0.84 20.16 3.02
C GLY A 93 -0.17 21.53 3.19
N GLU A 94 1.17 21.63 3.06
CA GLU A 94 1.86 22.93 3.14
C GLU A 94 1.56 23.84 1.96
N VAL A 95 1.27 23.29 0.79
CA VAL A 95 0.83 24.04 -0.39
C VAL A 95 -0.61 24.52 -0.22
N VAL A 96 -1.49 23.68 0.34
CA VAL A 96 -2.92 23.98 0.52
C VAL A 96 -3.19 24.94 1.68
N ARG A 97 -2.42 24.83 2.77
CA ARG A 97 -2.59 25.59 4.02
C ARG A 97 -2.70 27.11 3.84
N PRO A 98 -1.82 27.81 3.09
CA PRO A 98 -1.94 29.26 2.90
C PRO A 98 -3.19 29.66 2.11
N LEU A 99 -3.60 28.85 1.13
CA LEU A 99 -4.82 29.08 0.34
C LEU A 99 -6.08 28.96 1.22
N LEU A 100 -6.14 27.89 2.02
CA LEU A 100 -7.27 27.67 2.93
C LEU A 100 -7.35 28.76 4.01
N ARG A 101 -6.22 29.23 4.54
CA ARG A 101 -6.19 30.37 5.48
C ARG A 101 -6.78 31.63 4.87
N ARG A 102 -6.32 32.01 3.67
CA ARG A 102 -6.82 33.18 2.95
C ARG A 102 -8.32 33.08 2.69
N TRP A 103 -8.81 31.89 2.35
CA TRP A 103 -10.24 31.67 2.11
C TRP A 103 -11.08 31.82 3.40
N VAL A 104 -10.64 31.23 4.51
CA VAL A 104 -11.31 31.37 5.82
C VAL A 104 -11.30 32.83 6.28
N GLU A 105 -10.18 33.55 6.10
CA GLU A 105 -10.06 34.97 6.43
C GLU A 105 -11.02 35.84 5.59
N ARG A 106 -11.14 35.58 4.29
CA ARG A 106 -12.09 36.28 3.42
C ARG A 106 -13.54 36.05 3.84
N ARG A 107 -13.91 34.79 4.14
CA ARG A 107 -15.28 34.48 4.60
C ARG A 107 -15.60 35.13 5.95
N ALA A 108 -14.63 35.18 6.86
CA ALA A 108 -14.82 35.86 8.13
C ALA A 108 -15.04 37.36 7.94
N ARG A 109 -14.22 38.03 7.12
CA ARG A 109 -14.41 39.46 6.80
C ARG A 109 -15.75 39.75 6.14
N ALA A 110 -16.20 38.88 5.23
CA ALA A 110 -17.51 39.02 4.61
C ALA A 110 -18.65 38.85 5.62
N GLY A 111 -18.52 37.91 6.57
CA GLY A 111 -19.48 37.73 7.66
C GLY A 111 -19.50 38.89 8.65
N GLU A 112 -18.33 39.43 8.99
CA GLU A 112 -18.17 40.63 9.84
C GLU A 112 -18.82 41.86 9.15
N ALA A 113 -18.58 42.07 7.85
CA ALA A 113 -19.22 43.16 7.09
C ALA A 113 -20.75 43.05 7.01
N VAL A 114 -21.29 41.83 6.88
CA VAL A 114 -22.76 41.60 6.89
C VAL A 114 -23.35 41.81 8.29
N ALA A 115 -22.60 41.48 9.34
CA ALA A 115 -23.02 41.73 10.72
C ALA A 115 -23.01 43.23 11.05
N GLU A 116 -21.96 43.97 10.67
CA GLU A 116 -21.89 45.43 10.80
C GLU A 116 -23.02 46.12 10.01
N GLN A 117 -23.32 45.66 8.79
CA GLN A 117 -24.45 46.18 8.01
C GLN A 117 -25.82 45.91 8.66
N ARG A 118 -25.99 44.81 9.40
CA ARG A 118 -27.21 44.54 10.17
C ARG A 118 -27.32 45.40 11.42
N GLU A 119 -26.20 45.75 12.03
CA GLU A 119 -26.14 46.60 13.23
C GLU A 119 -26.32 48.09 12.90
N LEU A 120 -25.98 48.50 11.67
CA LEU A 120 -26.16 49.85 11.14
C LEU A 120 -27.58 50.15 10.60
N VAL A 121 -28.51 49.18 10.59
CA VAL A 121 -29.94 49.45 10.33
C VAL A 121 -30.60 49.77 11.68
N PRO A 122 -31.01 51.02 11.95
CA PRO A 122 -31.64 51.34 13.22
C PRO A 122 -33.01 50.67 13.30
N ALA A 123 -33.28 49.99 14.41
CA ALA A 123 -34.63 49.70 14.84
C ALA A 123 -35.33 51.03 15.18
N GLY A 124 -35.94 51.68 14.19
CA GLY A 124 -36.71 52.89 14.43
C GLY A 124 -37.10 53.69 13.19
N ALA A 125 -38.16 53.27 12.49
CA ALA A 125 -39.18 54.16 11.94
C ALA A 125 -40.44 53.35 11.59
N SER A 126 -41.57 53.80 12.14
CA SER A 126 -42.87 53.14 12.13
C SER A 126 -43.78 53.63 11.01
N ALA A 127 -44.89 52.91 10.82
CA ALA A 127 -46.20 53.33 10.30
C ALA A 127 -46.49 53.17 8.79
N GLY A 128 -47.60 52.49 8.51
CA GLY A 128 -48.20 52.36 7.20
C GLY A 128 -49.32 51.31 7.16
N THR A 129 -50.34 51.49 8.00
CA THR A 129 -51.60 50.73 8.02
C THR A 129 -52.22 50.65 6.62
N ALA A 130 -52.49 49.45 6.11
CA ALA A 130 -53.48 49.23 5.05
C ALA A 130 -54.14 47.86 5.21
N LEU A 131 -55.47 47.93 5.30
CA LEU A 131 -56.41 46.86 5.57
C LEU A 131 -56.51 45.81 4.45
N ALA A 132 -56.93 44.62 4.90
CA ALA A 132 -57.86 43.68 4.26
C ALA A 132 -57.44 42.96 2.96
N THR A 133 -57.33 41.63 3.04
CA THR A 133 -58.48 40.73 2.74
C THR A 133 -58.07 39.26 2.93
N THR A 134 -58.85 38.55 3.76
CA THR A 134 -58.94 37.08 3.78
C THR A 134 -60.11 36.66 2.90
N PRO A 135 -60.13 35.42 2.38
CA PRO A 135 -61.04 34.43 2.96
C PRO A 135 -60.36 33.06 3.13
N ALA A 136 -60.37 32.44 4.31
CA ALA A 136 -61.47 31.69 4.94
C ALA A 136 -61.86 30.41 4.17
N ALA A 137 -61.41 29.26 4.69
CA ALA A 137 -62.16 28.00 4.71
C ALA A 137 -61.59 27.07 5.82
N THR A 138 -62.31 27.04 6.94
CA THR A 138 -62.33 26.00 8.01
C THR A 138 -63.49 25.02 7.60
N PRO A 139 -63.87 23.91 8.30
CA PRO A 139 -63.56 23.60 9.69
C PRO A 139 -63.41 22.10 10.09
N ALA A 140 -62.79 21.83 11.25
CA ALA A 140 -63.44 21.29 12.47
C ALA A 140 -63.56 19.75 12.55
N THR A 141 -63.55 19.04 13.69
CA THR A 141 -63.22 19.24 15.13
C THR A 141 -63.48 17.87 15.81
N LYS A 142 -62.79 17.57 16.92
CA LYS A 142 -63.30 17.02 18.22
C LYS A 142 -62.31 16.03 18.84
N SER A 143 -61.66 16.36 19.98
CA SER A 143 -62.16 16.29 21.39
C SER A 143 -62.19 14.85 21.92
N ALA A 144 -61.82 14.48 23.14
CA ALA A 144 -61.34 15.14 24.36
C ALA A 144 -61.02 14.03 25.41
N GLU A 145 -60.39 14.44 26.53
CA GLU A 145 -60.48 13.87 27.90
C GLU A 145 -59.84 12.49 28.23
N THR A 146 -59.38 12.15 29.45
CA THR A 146 -58.97 12.81 30.72
C THR A 146 -58.68 11.70 31.77
N GLN A 147 -57.76 11.95 32.73
CA GLN A 147 -57.57 11.29 34.06
C GLN A 147 -57.10 9.79 34.06
N THR A 148 -56.34 9.25 35.02
CA THR A 148 -56.23 9.46 36.48
C THR A 148 -54.97 8.74 37.05
N LEU A 149 -54.39 9.26 38.13
CA LEU A 149 -53.43 8.63 39.09
C LEU A 149 -54.20 7.69 40.07
N PRO A 150 -53.60 6.82 40.95
CA PRO A 150 -52.76 7.22 42.11
C PRO A 150 -51.79 6.09 42.68
N PRO A 151 -51.37 6.03 43.99
CA PRO A 151 -49.95 6.20 44.42
C PRO A 151 -49.40 5.12 45.41
N ALA A 152 -48.16 5.26 45.90
CA ALA A 152 -47.69 4.58 47.13
C ALA A 152 -46.50 5.28 47.86
N SER A 153 -46.83 5.78 49.05
CA SER A 153 -46.18 5.94 50.38
C SER A 153 -44.70 5.56 50.70
N ALA A 154 -43.96 6.53 51.26
CA ALA A 154 -43.12 6.65 52.51
C ALA A 154 -42.55 5.42 53.28
N PRO A 155 -41.67 5.54 54.33
CA PRO A 155 -41.11 6.73 55.05
C PRO A 155 -39.60 6.68 55.47
N ALA A 156 -39.15 7.76 56.12
CA ALA A 156 -37.86 7.94 56.83
C ALA A 156 -37.82 7.34 58.26
N PRO A 157 -36.68 7.44 58.98
CA PRO A 157 -36.74 8.08 60.30
C PRO A 157 -35.55 9.01 60.65
N ALA A 158 -35.69 9.68 61.79
CA ALA A 158 -34.94 10.84 62.31
C ALA A 158 -33.98 10.54 63.49
N GLY A 159 -33.23 11.56 63.93
CA GLY A 159 -32.48 11.67 65.21
C GLY A 159 -30.98 11.91 64.98
N THR A 160 -30.21 12.77 65.68
CA THR A 160 -30.38 13.49 66.96
C THR A 160 -29.27 14.58 67.11
N THR A 161 -29.34 15.34 68.20
CA THR A 161 -28.79 16.66 68.59
C THR A 161 -27.33 16.79 69.10
N GLY A 162 -26.67 17.93 68.79
CA GLY A 162 -25.86 18.84 69.67
C GLY A 162 -24.39 18.51 70.05
N PRO A 163 -23.58 19.44 70.62
CA PRO A 163 -23.40 20.89 70.34
C PRO A 163 -21.92 21.38 70.25
N ALA A 164 -21.74 22.61 69.76
CA ALA A 164 -20.71 23.64 70.00
C ALA A 164 -19.24 23.29 70.39
N ALA A 165 -18.28 23.76 69.59
CA ALA A 165 -16.97 24.23 70.05
C ALA A 165 -16.42 25.34 69.12
N THR A 166 -15.70 26.26 69.74
CA THR A 166 -15.26 27.60 69.33
C THR A 166 -14.07 27.68 68.38
N ASN A 167 -14.11 28.69 67.50
CA ASN A 167 -13.04 29.51 66.90
C ASN A 167 -11.60 28.95 66.83
N THR A 168 -11.06 28.83 65.61
CA THR A 168 -9.85 29.58 65.21
C THR A 168 -9.63 29.53 63.69
N THR A 169 -9.16 30.66 63.19
CA THR A 169 -8.90 31.09 61.81
C THR A 169 -7.80 30.30 61.08
N ASP A 170 -8.08 29.86 59.85
CA ASP A 170 -7.12 29.91 58.73
C ASP A 170 -7.85 29.73 57.37
N PRO A 171 -7.44 30.42 56.28
CA PRO A 171 -8.22 30.48 55.06
C PRO A 171 -8.02 29.22 54.21
N THR A 172 -9.07 28.41 54.11
CA THR A 172 -9.18 27.35 53.10
C THR A 172 -9.43 28.00 51.73
N PRO A 173 -8.70 27.62 50.66
CA PRO A 173 -9.01 28.10 49.32
C PRO A 173 -10.38 27.57 48.90
N ALA A 174 -11.26 28.47 48.47
CA ALA A 174 -12.58 28.13 47.98
C ALA A 174 -12.51 27.06 46.88
N PRO A 175 -13.43 26.08 46.84
CA PRO A 175 -13.54 25.18 45.71
C PRO A 175 -13.90 26.00 44.46
N ASP A 176 -13.14 25.78 43.39
CA ASP A 176 -13.40 26.32 42.04
C ASP A 176 -14.88 26.17 41.71
N SER A 177 -15.62 27.28 41.80
CA SER A 177 -16.93 27.40 41.22
C SER A 177 -16.76 27.26 39.71
N THR A 178 -17.05 26.07 39.19
CA THR A 178 -17.17 25.82 37.76
C THR A 178 -18.34 26.65 37.23
N ASP A 179 -18.03 27.86 36.77
CA ASP A 179 -18.94 28.71 36.03
C ASP A 179 -19.40 27.98 34.75
N PRO A 180 -20.69 27.58 34.65
CA PRO A 180 -21.20 26.87 33.48
C PRO A 180 -21.43 27.80 32.28
N SER A 181 -21.15 29.10 32.40
CA SER A 181 -21.39 30.10 31.36
C SER A 181 -20.15 30.48 30.53
N ARG A 182 -18.98 29.85 30.76
CA ARG A 182 -17.80 30.10 29.90
C ARG A 182 -18.06 29.56 28.49
N PRO A 183 -18.19 30.42 27.45
CA PRO A 183 -18.42 29.94 26.10
C PRO A 183 -17.26 29.03 25.70
N LEU A 184 -17.57 27.84 25.18
CA LEU A 184 -16.58 26.88 24.68
C LEU A 184 -15.61 27.63 23.77
N ALA A 185 -14.35 27.77 24.20
CA ALA A 185 -13.36 28.59 23.52
C ALA A 185 -13.21 28.14 22.06
N VAL A 186 -13.72 28.95 21.13
CA VAL A 186 -13.68 28.68 19.69
C VAL A 186 -12.20 28.52 19.29
N PRO A 187 -11.82 27.46 18.54
CA PRO A 187 -10.47 27.28 18.05
C PRO A 187 -10.00 28.53 17.29
N THR A 188 -8.75 28.95 17.50
CA THR A 188 -8.17 29.98 16.65
C THR A 188 -8.23 29.53 15.19
N ARG A 189 -8.44 30.46 14.24
CA ARG A 189 -8.54 30.15 12.79
C ARG A 189 -7.34 29.31 12.32
N ARG A 190 -6.15 29.61 12.85
CA ARG A 190 -4.91 28.84 12.62
C ARG A 190 -5.02 27.38 13.08
N LEU A 191 -5.55 27.15 14.28
CA LEU A 191 -5.74 25.81 14.84
C LEU A 191 -6.79 25.01 14.07
N PHE A 192 -7.89 25.66 13.68
CA PHE A 192 -8.91 25.07 12.82
C PHE A 192 -8.32 24.58 11.49
N VAL A 193 -7.63 25.46 10.76
CA VAL A 193 -6.97 25.09 9.49
C VAL A 193 -5.97 23.96 9.68
N SER A 194 -5.16 23.99 10.74
CA SER A 194 -4.23 22.88 11.03
C SER A 194 -4.94 21.56 11.22
N ARG A 195 -6.06 21.52 11.95
CA ARG A 195 -6.85 20.30 12.18
C ARG A 195 -7.48 19.79 10.89
N VAL A 196 -8.05 20.67 10.06
CA VAL A 196 -8.64 20.29 8.78
C VAL A 196 -7.59 19.70 7.83
N VAL A 197 -6.44 20.38 7.65
CA VAL A 197 -5.37 19.90 6.77
C VAL A 197 -4.76 18.60 7.30
N ALA A 198 -4.49 18.49 8.60
CA ALA A 198 -3.96 17.28 9.20
C ALA A 198 -4.93 16.10 9.10
N GLY A 199 -6.22 16.34 9.37
CA GLY A 199 -7.27 15.33 9.24
C GLY A 199 -7.42 14.85 7.79
N ALA A 200 -7.42 15.78 6.83
CA ALA A 200 -7.47 15.44 5.40
C ALA A 200 -6.23 14.64 4.95
N ALA A 201 -5.03 15.04 5.38
CA ALA A 201 -3.80 14.31 5.07
C ALA A 201 -3.82 12.89 5.66
N ALA A 202 -4.24 12.73 6.92
CA ALA A 202 -4.36 11.44 7.57
C ALA A 202 -5.41 10.55 6.87
N ALA A 203 -6.58 11.09 6.55
CA ALA A 203 -7.63 10.37 5.84
C ALA A 203 -7.19 9.94 4.44
N ALA A 204 -6.50 10.81 3.70
CA ALA A 204 -5.96 10.49 2.39
C ALA A 204 -4.90 9.37 2.47
N ALA A 205 -4.00 9.43 3.46
CA ALA A 205 -2.98 8.41 3.66
C ALA A 205 -3.59 7.04 4.00
N VAL A 206 -4.51 6.99 4.96
CA VAL A 206 -5.23 5.76 5.34
C VAL A 206 -6.05 5.22 4.16
N GLY A 207 -6.75 6.09 3.44
CA GLY A 207 -7.53 5.69 2.26
C GLY A 207 -6.64 5.13 1.14
N THR A 208 -5.48 5.74 0.90
CA THR A 208 -4.52 5.30 -0.12
C THR A 208 -3.93 3.94 0.23
N VAL A 209 -3.43 3.78 1.46
CA VAL A 209 -2.87 2.50 1.92
C VAL A 209 -3.96 1.43 1.94
N GLY A 210 -5.12 1.71 2.53
CA GLY A 210 -6.22 0.76 2.60
C GLY A 210 -6.69 0.28 1.22
N TYR A 211 -6.81 1.21 0.26
CA TYR A 211 -7.13 0.86 -1.12
C TYR A 211 -6.02 0.00 -1.76
N GLY A 212 -4.76 0.41 -1.62
CA GLY A 212 -3.62 -0.32 -2.18
C GLY A 212 -3.43 -1.70 -1.56
N THR A 213 -3.72 -1.87 -0.26
CA THR A 213 -3.73 -3.17 0.41
C THR A 213 -4.87 -4.05 -0.07
N TYR A 214 -6.07 -3.48 -0.16
CA TYR A 214 -7.22 -4.20 -0.70
C TYR A 214 -6.97 -4.68 -2.13
N ASP A 215 -6.32 -3.87 -2.98
CA ASP A 215 -5.97 -4.23 -4.36
C ASP A 215 -5.00 -5.42 -4.44
N VAL A 216 -4.04 -5.52 -3.52
CA VAL A 216 -3.14 -6.70 -3.42
C VAL A 216 -3.93 -7.93 -2.95
N LEU A 217 -4.68 -7.81 -1.86
CA LEU A 217 -5.33 -8.96 -1.21
C LEU A 217 -6.45 -9.59 -2.06
N ARG A 218 -7.07 -8.84 -2.97
CA ARG A 218 -8.07 -9.38 -3.89
C ARG A 218 -7.46 -10.20 -5.04
N GLY A 219 -6.14 -10.14 -5.25
CA GLY A 219 -5.42 -10.88 -6.27
C GLY A 219 -5.07 -10.04 -7.52
N PRO A 220 -4.14 -10.54 -8.34
CA PRO A 220 -3.63 -9.80 -9.51
C PRO A 220 -4.63 -9.72 -10.65
N LYS A 221 -4.50 -8.68 -11.48
CA LYS A 221 -5.33 -8.51 -12.69
C LYS A 221 -4.71 -9.23 -13.88
N VAL A 222 -5.54 -9.81 -14.74
CA VAL A 222 -5.07 -10.36 -16.01
C VAL A 222 -4.85 -9.26 -17.02
N LYS A 223 -3.63 -9.17 -17.57
CA LYS A 223 -3.27 -8.31 -18.71
C LYS A 223 -2.98 -9.18 -19.93
N ARG A 224 -3.30 -8.70 -21.13
CA ARG A 224 -2.97 -9.38 -22.39
C ARG A 224 -2.07 -8.50 -23.22
N VAL A 225 -1.00 -9.06 -23.78
CA VAL A 225 -0.04 -8.34 -24.61
C VAL A 225 0.35 -9.24 -25.78
N THR A 226 0.22 -8.73 -27.00
CA THR A 226 0.65 -9.44 -28.21
C THR A 226 2.10 -9.06 -28.53
N VAL A 227 2.97 -10.06 -28.70
CA VAL A 227 4.39 -9.84 -28.98
C VAL A 227 4.74 -10.48 -30.33
N PRO A 228 5.05 -9.67 -31.36
CA PRO A 228 5.44 -10.19 -32.66
C PRO A 228 6.90 -10.66 -32.66
N LEU A 229 7.14 -11.91 -33.05
CA LEU A 229 8.47 -12.49 -33.18
C LEU A 229 8.75 -12.85 -34.65
N SER A 230 9.91 -12.43 -35.17
CA SER A 230 10.28 -12.61 -36.58
C SER A 230 10.51 -14.07 -36.94
N LYS A 231 11.16 -14.82 -36.04
CA LYS A 231 11.51 -16.24 -36.20
C LYS A 231 10.39 -17.21 -35.80
N LEU A 232 9.25 -16.71 -35.33
CA LEU A 232 8.15 -17.56 -34.88
C LEU A 232 7.39 -18.11 -36.09
N PRO A 233 7.24 -19.43 -36.23
CA PRO A 233 6.53 -20.04 -37.35
C PRO A 233 5.02 -19.74 -37.30
N ARG A 234 4.37 -19.74 -38.46
CA ARG A 234 2.91 -19.51 -38.60
C ARG A 234 2.07 -20.42 -37.69
N ALA A 235 2.49 -21.67 -37.49
CA ALA A 235 1.79 -22.65 -36.63
C ALA A 235 1.72 -22.26 -35.14
N ALA A 236 2.55 -21.32 -34.69
CA ALA A 236 2.58 -20.83 -33.32
C ALA A 236 1.98 -19.43 -33.15
N HIS A 237 1.37 -18.87 -34.20
CA HIS A 237 0.62 -17.64 -34.08
C HIS A 237 -0.55 -17.83 -33.09
N GLY A 238 -0.65 -16.96 -32.09
CA GLY A 238 -1.66 -17.06 -31.03
C GLY A 238 -1.25 -17.95 -29.85
N TYR A 239 0.00 -18.42 -29.79
CA TYR A 239 0.50 -19.18 -28.64
C TYR A 239 0.49 -18.31 -27.38
N ARG A 240 -0.11 -18.80 -26.28
CA ARG A 240 -0.31 -18.03 -25.04
C ARG A 240 0.61 -18.47 -23.92
N ILE A 241 1.46 -17.56 -23.46
CA ILE A 241 2.31 -17.75 -22.27
C ILE A 241 1.71 -16.93 -21.12
N ALA A 242 1.27 -17.58 -20.04
CA ALA A 242 0.95 -16.87 -18.80
C ALA A 242 2.24 -16.59 -18.02
N VAL A 243 2.61 -15.31 -17.95
CA VAL A 243 3.76 -14.81 -17.21
C VAL A 243 3.31 -14.33 -15.84
N VAL A 244 3.92 -14.89 -14.81
CA VAL A 244 3.74 -14.49 -13.42
C VAL A 244 5.12 -14.35 -12.77
N SER A 245 5.30 -13.33 -11.95
CA SER A 245 6.53 -13.02 -11.24
C SER A 245 6.19 -12.41 -9.88
N ASP A 246 7.17 -12.29 -8.99
CA ASP A 246 7.08 -11.50 -7.75
C ASP A 246 5.81 -11.85 -6.94
N ILE A 247 5.58 -13.15 -6.74
CA ILE A 247 4.44 -13.66 -5.95
C ILE A 247 4.66 -13.35 -4.46
N HIS A 248 5.92 -13.39 -4.00
CA HIS A 248 6.33 -13.06 -2.64
C HIS A 248 5.45 -13.72 -1.58
N LEU A 249 5.36 -15.05 -1.62
CA LEU A 249 4.78 -15.79 -0.51
C LEU A 249 5.64 -15.56 0.73
N GLY A 250 5.01 -15.22 1.85
CA GLY A 250 5.73 -14.79 3.03
C GLY A 250 4.83 -14.72 4.27
N PRO A 251 5.27 -14.03 5.33
CA PRO A 251 4.49 -13.89 6.56
C PRO A 251 3.12 -13.23 6.34
N VAL A 252 2.99 -12.40 5.31
CA VAL A 252 1.76 -11.64 5.00
C VAL A 252 0.92 -12.31 3.91
N LEU A 253 1.54 -12.68 2.78
CA LEU A 253 0.86 -13.32 1.65
C LEU A 253 1.06 -14.83 1.72
N GLY A 254 0.04 -15.55 2.19
CA GLY A 254 0.10 -17.01 2.38
C GLY A 254 -0.66 -17.84 1.35
N ARG A 255 -1.01 -19.07 1.73
CA ARG A 255 -1.67 -20.08 0.87
C ARG A 255 -2.91 -19.57 0.13
N GLY A 256 -3.77 -18.80 0.81
CA GLY A 256 -5.00 -18.28 0.21
C GLY A 256 -4.72 -17.31 -0.95
N PHE A 257 -3.64 -16.55 -0.86
CA PHE A 257 -3.19 -15.69 -1.95
C PHE A 257 -2.61 -16.51 -3.11
N ALA A 258 -1.76 -17.51 -2.81
CA ALA A 258 -1.23 -18.45 -3.81
C ALA A 258 -2.37 -19.14 -4.61
N GLN A 259 -3.43 -19.58 -3.93
CA GLN A 259 -4.59 -20.18 -4.60
C GLN A 259 -5.25 -19.20 -5.58
N LYS A 260 -5.45 -17.92 -5.19
CA LYS A 260 -6.01 -16.90 -6.10
C LYS A 260 -5.13 -16.68 -7.33
N VAL A 261 -3.81 -16.67 -7.16
CA VAL A 261 -2.86 -16.54 -8.27
C VAL A 261 -3.01 -17.72 -9.24
N VAL A 262 -3.03 -18.95 -8.71
CA VAL A 262 -3.19 -20.17 -9.51
C VAL A 262 -4.54 -20.22 -10.23
N ASP A 263 -5.63 -19.89 -9.54
CA ASP A 263 -6.98 -19.83 -10.13
C ASP A 263 -7.03 -18.79 -11.26
N THR A 264 -6.40 -17.63 -11.05
CA THR A 264 -6.31 -16.57 -12.07
C THR A 264 -5.54 -17.05 -13.30
N ILE A 265 -4.38 -17.70 -13.12
CA ILE A 265 -3.57 -18.25 -14.22
C ILE A 265 -4.35 -19.30 -15.00
N ASN A 266 -4.90 -20.30 -14.30
CA ASN A 266 -5.65 -21.39 -14.91
C ASN A 266 -6.88 -20.88 -15.67
N GLY A 267 -7.55 -19.84 -15.15
CA GLY A 267 -8.67 -19.16 -15.83
C GLY A 267 -8.29 -18.50 -17.15
N THR A 268 -7.00 -18.26 -17.43
CA THR A 268 -6.55 -17.75 -18.74
C THR A 268 -6.34 -18.85 -19.79
N GLN A 269 -6.40 -20.13 -19.38
CA GLN A 269 -6.17 -21.31 -20.22
C GLN A 269 -4.89 -21.21 -21.08
N PRO A 270 -3.70 -20.98 -20.48
CA PRO A 270 -2.48 -20.76 -21.23
C PRO A 270 -1.94 -22.05 -21.86
N ASP A 271 -1.14 -21.89 -22.92
CA ASP A 271 -0.38 -23.01 -23.51
C ASP A 271 0.86 -23.33 -22.67
N LEU A 272 1.44 -22.33 -22.02
CA LEU A 272 2.61 -22.46 -21.14
C LEU A 272 2.53 -21.46 -19.98
N ILE A 273 3.05 -21.82 -18.81
CA ILE A 273 3.17 -20.92 -17.67
C ILE A 273 4.64 -20.64 -17.41
N ALA A 274 5.00 -19.36 -17.30
CA ALA A 274 6.33 -18.89 -16.96
C ALA A 274 6.27 -18.20 -15.58
N VAL A 275 6.86 -18.83 -14.58
CA VAL A 275 7.06 -18.27 -13.23
C VAL A 275 8.46 -17.67 -13.19
N VAL A 276 8.55 -16.34 -13.20
CA VAL A 276 9.78 -15.60 -13.46
C VAL A 276 10.30 -14.97 -12.17
N GLY A 277 10.83 -15.81 -11.28
CA GLY A 277 11.49 -15.42 -10.03
C GLY A 277 10.62 -14.77 -8.96
N ASP A 278 11.24 -14.62 -7.79
CA ASP A 278 10.67 -14.00 -6.58
C ASP A 278 9.32 -14.61 -6.18
N LEU A 279 9.33 -15.93 -6.03
CA LEU A 279 8.17 -16.69 -5.58
C LEU A 279 7.91 -16.48 -4.09
N VAL A 280 8.96 -16.32 -3.28
CA VAL A 280 8.92 -16.47 -1.81
C VAL A 280 9.88 -15.55 -1.07
N ASP A 281 9.55 -15.23 0.19
CA ASP A 281 10.34 -14.40 1.12
C ASP A 281 10.73 -15.16 2.40
N GLY A 282 10.98 -16.47 2.31
CA GLY A 282 11.32 -17.28 3.47
C GLY A 282 11.59 -18.75 3.12
N SER A 283 11.93 -19.56 4.13
CA SER A 283 12.37 -20.94 3.91
C SER A 283 11.24 -21.88 3.45
N VAL A 284 11.59 -22.97 2.75
CA VAL A 284 10.65 -24.04 2.38
C VAL A 284 9.94 -24.62 3.60
N LYS A 285 10.65 -24.74 4.74
CA LYS A 285 10.08 -25.24 5.99
C LYS A 285 8.84 -24.44 6.42
N ASP A 286 8.89 -23.12 6.30
CA ASP A 286 7.81 -22.24 6.77
C ASP A 286 6.77 -21.99 5.68
N LEU A 287 7.19 -21.92 4.41
CA LEU A 287 6.34 -21.47 3.30
C LEU A 287 5.95 -22.56 2.29
N GLY A 288 6.53 -23.76 2.34
CA GLY A 288 6.12 -24.89 1.49
C GLY A 288 4.60 -25.15 1.51
N PRO A 289 3.93 -25.14 2.69
CA PRO A 289 2.47 -25.25 2.75
C PRO A 289 1.71 -24.10 2.08
N ALA A 290 2.31 -22.90 2.00
CA ALA A 290 1.76 -21.74 1.29
C ALA A 290 1.94 -21.85 -0.22
N ALA A 291 3.05 -22.45 -0.68
CA ALA A 291 3.34 -22.71 -2.09
C ALA A 291 2.58 -23.92 -2.68
N ALA A 292 2.05 -24.81 -1.83
CA ALA A 292 1.33 -26.01 -2.25
C ALA A 292 0.29 -25.84 -3.38
N PRO A 293 -0.49 -24.74 -3.47
CA PRO A 293 -1.41 -24.51 -4.59
C PRO A 293 -0.76 -24.51 -5.98
N LEU A 294 0.54 -24.22 -6.10
CA LEU A 294 1.25 -24.21 -7.38
C LEU A 294 1.20 -25.56 -8.10
N ALA A 295 1.02 -26.66 -7.37
CA ALA A 295 0.83 -28.00 -7.95
C ALA A 295 -0.48 -28.13 -8.77
N GLN A 296 -1.36 -27.15 -8.71
CA GLN A 296 -2.59 -27.10 -9.47
C GLN A 296 -2.47 -26.26 -10.74
N LEU A 297 -1.30 -25.70 -11.06
CA LEU A 297 -1.07 -24.99 -12.31
C LEU A 297 -1.27 -25.93 -13.51
N ARG A 298 -2.04 -25.50 -14.49
CA ARG A 298 -2.42 -26.30 -15.67
C ARG A 298 -2.14 -25.52 -16.95
N ALA A 299 -1.24 -26.07 -17.75
CA ALA A 299 -0.95 -25.59 -19.10
C ALA A 299 -0.56 -26.77 -19.98
N ARG A 300 -0.86 -26.68 -21.28
CA ARG A 300 -0.59 -27.76 -22.26
C ARG A 300 0.88 -28.18 -22.29
N HIS A 301 1.79 -27.22 -22.21
CA HIS A 301 3.24 -27.44 -22.26
C HIS A 301 3.92 -27.32 -20.89
N GLY A 302 3.13 -27.25 -19.80
CA GLY A 302 3.61 -27.23 -18.43
C GLY A 302 3.94 -25.82 -17.91
N ALA A 303 4.49 -25.81 -16.69
CA ALA A 303 4.91 -24.61 -15.98
C ALA A 303 6.43 -24.63 -15.76
N PHE A 304 7.09 -23.53 -16.06
CA PHE A 304 8.53 -23.36 -15.95
C PHE A 304 8.87 -22.29 -14.92
N PHE A 305 10.05 -22.42 -14.31
CA PHE A 305 10.50 -21.56 -13.23
C PHE A 305 11.96 -21.11 -13.46
N VAL A 306 12.27 -19.87 -13.13
CA VAL A 306 13.63 -19.38 -12.90
C VAL A 306 13.69 -18.69 -11.54
N THR A 307 14.86 -18.68 -10.93
CA THR A 307 15.09 -17.97 -9.67
C THR A 307 15.06 -16.46 -9.89
N GLY A 308 14.56 -15.74 -8.90
CA GLY A 308 14.83 -14.34 -8.64
C GLY A 308 15.80 -14.18 -7.49
N ASN A 309 16.05 -12.95 -7.06
CA ASN A 309 17.00 -12.69 -5.99
C ASN A 309 16.50 -13.19 -4.63
N HIS A 310 15.18 -13.26 -4.43
CA HIS A 310 14.60 -13.68 -3.16
C HIS A 310 14.75 -15.18 -2.88
N GLU A 311 14.86 -16.02 -3.91
CA GLU A 311 15.18 -17.43 -3.72
C GLU A 311 16.57 -17.60 -3.09
N TYR A 312 17.57 -16.83 -3.51
CA TYR A 312 18.92 -16.88 -2.94
C TYR A 312 18.95 -16.36 -1.49
N PHE A 313 18.09 -15.41 -1.13
CA PHE A 313 17.93 -15.00 0.28
C PHE A 313 17.22 -16.04 1.15
N SER A 314 16.52 -16.98 0.52
CA SER A 314 15.59 -17.92 1.17
C SER A 314 16.04 -19.38 1.11
N GLY A 315 17.21 -19.65 0.54
CA GLY A 315 17.72 -21.00 0.28
C GLY A 315 17.31 -21.53 -1.10
N ALA A 316 17.98 -21.04 -2.15
CA ALA A 316 17.58 -21.27 -3.54
C ALA A 316 17.49 -22.75 -3.91
N GLU A 317 18.48 -23.57 -3.51
CA GLU A 317 18.50 -25.01 -3.79
C GLU A 317 17.24 -25.72 -3.27
N GLN A 318 16.85 -25.45 -2.01
CA GLN A 318 15.66 -26.04 -1.40
C GLN A 318 14.39 -25.61 -2.14
N TRP A 319 14.32 -24.36 -2.56
CA TRP A 319 13.16 -23.85 -3.30
C TRP A 319 13.06 -24.41 -4.71
N VAL A 320 14.19 -24.56 -5.41
CA VAL A 320 14.26 -25.22 -6.71
C VAL A 320 13.75 -26.66 -6.62
N ASP A 321 14.15 -27.40 -5.58
CA ASP A 321 13.65 -28.75 -5.33
C ASP A 321 12.15 -28.77 -4.97
N GLU A 322 11.68 -27.82 -4.16
CA GLU A 322 10.28 -27.74 -3.77
C GLU A 322 9.39 -27.42 -4.97
N VAL A 323 9.74 -26.45 -5.82
CA VAL A 323 8.93 -26.14 -7.01
C VAL A 323 8.95 -27.30 -8.01
N ARG A 324 10.06 -28.04 -8.11
CA ARG A 324 10.16 -29.28 -8.89
C ARG A 324 9.21 -30.35 -8.35
N ARG A 325 9.17 -30.54 -7.02
CA ARG A 325 8.22 -31.44 -6.34
C ARG A 325 6.76 -31.03 -6.57
N LEU A 326 6.50 -29.72 -6.67
CA LEU A 326 5.19 -29.17 -7.01
C LEU A 326 4.86 -29.26 -8.52
N GLY A 327 5.75 -29.79 -9.35
CA GLY A 327 5.50 -30.06 -10.77
C GLY A 327 5.89 -28.94 -11.73
N LEU A 328 6.55 -27.88 -11.25
CA LEU A 328 7.19 -26.89 -12.11
C LEU A 328 8.52 -27.44 -12.62
N ARG A 329 9.01 -26.87 -13.72
CA ARG A 329 10.28 -27.24 -14.36
C ARG A 329 11.28 -26.07 -14.23
N PRO A 330 12.20 -26.11 -13.24
CA PRO A 330 13.27 -25.13 -13.13
C PRO A 330 14.16 -25.14 -14.38
N LEU A 331 14.49 -23.95 -14.89
CA LEU A 331 15.44 -23.73 -15.98
C LEU A 331 16.70 -23.07 -15.41
N GLU A 332 17.55 -23.87 -14.79
CA GLU A 332 18.77 -23.43 -14.10
C GLU A 332 19.93 -23.28 -15.09
N ASN A 333 20.03 -22.12 -15.75
CA ASN A 333 20.94 -21.88 -16.88
C ASN A 333 20.79 -22.97 -17.94
N ALA A 334 19.54 -23.20 -18.37
CA ALA A 334 19.16 -24.33 -19.20
C ALA A 334 18.12 -23.94 -20.25
N ARG A 335 18.07 -24.72 -21.34
CA ARG A 335 17.09 -24.61 -22.42
C ARG A 335 16.27 -25.88 -22.56
N THR A 336 15.03 -25.71 -22.97
CA THR A 336 14.19 -26.78 -23.51
C THR A 336 13.65 -26.37 -24.88
N GLU A 337 13.70 -27.28 -25.83
CA GLU A 337 13.11 -27.07 -27.16
C GLU A 337 11.61 -27.39 -27.09
N LEU A 338 10.77 -26.39 -27.38
CA LEU A 338 9.34 -26.58 -27.55
C LEU A 338 9.03 -26.77 -29.05
N PRO A 339 7.82 -27.21 -29.43
CA PRO A 339 7.51 -27.51 -30.83
C PRO A 339 7.78 -26.38 -31.84
N HIS A 340 7.78 -25.11 -31.41
CA HIS A 340 7.83 -23.95 -32.31
C HIS A 340 8.89 -22.91 -31.99
N PHE A 341 9.44 -22.93 -30.78
CA PHE A 341 10.43 -21.98 -30.29
C PHE A 341 11.20 -22.64 -29.16
N ASP A 342 12.34 -22.06 -28.79
CA ASP A 342 13.13 -22.51 -27.65
C ASP A 342 12.76 -21.70 -26.42
N LEU A 343 12.55 -22.38 -25.30
CA LEU A 343 12.40 -21.74 -24.00
C LEU A 343 13.69 -21.93 -23.21
N ALA A 344 14.32 -20.82 -22.84
CA ALA A 344 15.51 -20.82 -22.00
C ALA A 344 15.24 -20.12 -20.67
N GLY A 345 16.04 -20.46 -19.67
CA GLY A 345 16.07 -19.75 -18.40
C GLY A 345 17.50 -19.61 -17.89
N VAL A 346 17.77 -18.48 -17.25
CA VAL A 346 19.03 -18.21 -16.55
C VAL A 346 18.74 -17.92 -15.08
N ASN A 347 19.71 -18.22 -14.23
CA ASN A 347 19.65 -17.90 -12.81
C ASN A 347 19.69 -16.38 -12.58
N ASP A 348 19.20 -15.95 -11.41
CA ASP A 348 19.30 -14.56 -10.98
C ASP A 348 20.75 -14.14 -10.72
N VAL A 349 21.04 -12.85 -10.92
CA VAL A 349 22.35 -12.23 -10.64
C VAL A 349 22.80 -12.45 -9.19
N ALA A 350 21.88 -12.48 -8.22
CA ALA A 350 22.19 -12.76 -6.82
C ALA A 350 22.88 -14.14 -6.62
N GLY A 351 22.64 -15.09 -7.53
CA GLY A 351 23.29 -16.39 -7.54
C GLY A 351 24.80 -16.34 -7.74
N GLU A 352 25.36 -15.23 -8.24
CA GLU A 352 26.82 -15.05 -8.36
C GLU A 352 27.52 -15.21 -7.00
N SER A 353 26.86 -14.76 -5.91
CA SER A 353 27.40 -14.88 -4.56
C SER A 353 27.56 -16.33 -4.07
N GLU A 354 26.88 -17.27 -4.72
CA GLU A 354 26.93 -18.71 -4.45
C GLU A 354 27.60 -19.50 -5.61
N GLY A 355 28.18 -18.81 -6.60
CA GLY A 355 28.77 -19.43 -7.79
C GLY A 355 27.74 -20.02 -8.77
N GLN A 356 26.47 -19.61 -8.65
CA GLN A 356 25.33 -20.08 -9.43
C GLN A 356 24.66 -18.92 -10.19
N GLY A 357 25.43 -17.91 -10.59
CA GLY A 357 24.94 -16.75 -11.35
C GLY A 357 24.42 -17.12 -12.76
N PRO A 358 23.94 -16.14 -13.52
CA PRO A 358 23.48 -16.36 -14.89
C PRO A 358 24.60 -16.89 -15.78
N ASP A 359 24.30 -17.93 -16.56
CA ASP A 359 25.21 -18.52 -17.55
C ASP A 359 24.47 -18.69 -18.89
N PHE A 360 24.55 -17.65 -19.72
CA PHE A 360 23.91 -17.60 -21.03
C PHE A 360 24.55 -18.56 -22.02
N ALA A 361 25.87 -18.77 -21.95
CA ALA A 361 26.57 -19.68 -22.84
C ALA A 361 26.10 -21.13 -22.60
N LYS A 362 25.92 -21.51 -21.34
CA LYS A 362 25.36 -22.82 -20.97
C LYS A 362 23.90 -22.97 -21.38
N ALA A 363 23.08 -21.93 -21.22
CA ALA A 363 21.66 -21.99 -21.56
C ALA A 363 21.42 -21.98 -23.08
N LEU A 364 22.21 -21.21 -23.84
CA LEU A 364 21.89 -20.82 -25.22
C LEU A 364 22.95 -21.22 -26.27
N GLY A 365 24.15 -21.63 -25.86
CA GLY A 365 25.33 -21.69 -26.74
C GLY A 365 25.25 -22.71 -27.88
N ASP A 366 24.48 -23.78 -27.72
CA ASP A 366 24.30 -24.87 -28.70
C ASP A 366 22.97 -24.79 -29.46
N ARG A 367 22.21 -23.68 -29.35
CA ARG A 367 20.89 -23.57 -29.98
C ARG A 367 20.95 -23.30 -31.50
N ASP A 368 19.91 -23.73 -32.21
CA ASP A 368 19.65 -23.25 -33.57
C ASP A 368 19.12 -21.81 -33.54
N THR A 369 19.96 -20.86 -33.96
CA THR A 369 19.62 -19.42 -33.94
C THR A 369 18.56 -19.01 -34.96
N ALA A 370 18.17 -19.89 -35.89
CA ALA A 370 17.06 -19.66 -36.81
C ALA A 370 15.69 -19.83 -36.13
N ARG A 371 15.61 -20.55 -35.00
CA ARG A 371 14.40 -20.70 -34.20
C ARG A 371 14.18 -19.48 -33.30
N ALA A 372 12.92 -19.14 -33.06
CA ALA A 372 12.59 -18.14 -32.05
C ALA A 372 13.02 -18.61 -30.65
N CYS A 373 13.54 -17.71 -29.83
CA CYS A 373 13.94 -17.98 -28.46
C CYS A 373 13.24 -17.03 -27.48
N VAL A 374 12.55 -17.63 -26.51
CA VAL A 374 11.96 -16.93 -25.35
C VAL A 374 12.82 -17.24 -24.12
N LEU A 375 13.35 -16.21 -23.47
CA LEU A 375 14.18 -16.31 -22.27
C LEU A 375 13.37 -15.91 -21.04
N LEU A 376 13.47 -16.71 -19.98
CA LEU A 376 13.06 -16.34 -18.62
C LEU A 376 14.31 -15.84 -17.87
N ALA A 377 14.29 -14.57 -17.48
CA ALA A 377 15.34 -13.96 -16.67
C ALA A 377 14.68 -12.97 -15.71
N HIS A 378 14.87 -13.16 -14.41
CA HIS A 378 14.10 -12.41 -13.42
C HIS A 378 14.33 -10.90 -13.51
N GLN A 379 15.59 -10.46 -13.63
CA GLN A 379 15.89 -9.03 -13.62
C GLN A 379 15.95 -8.44 -15.04
N PRO A 380 15.32 -7.28 -15.27
CA PRO A 380 15.41 -6.54 -16.53
C PRO A 380 16.85 -6.19 -16.95
N VAL A 381 17.78 -6.04 -16.00
CA VAL A 381 19.17 -5.67 -16.27
C VAL A 381 19.92 -6.70 -17.13
N GLN A 382 19.47 -7.95 -17.14
CA GLN A 382 20.04 -9.05 -17.93
C GLN A 382 19.74 -8.93 -19.44
N ILE A 383 19.00 -7.89 -19.86
CA ILE A 383 18.59 -7.69 -21.26
C ILE A 383 19.78 -7.53 -22.22
N HIS A 384 20.89 -6.97 -21.76
CA HIS A 384 22.06 -6.76 -22.61
C HIS A 384 22.70 -8.10 -23.01
N ASP A 385 22.87 -9.02 -22.07
CA ASP A 385 23.35 -10.38 -22.36
C ASP A 385 22.38 -11.14 -23.26
N ALA A 386 21.06 -10.94 -23.08
CA ALA A 386 20.05 -11.56 -23.94
C ALA A 386 20.15 -11.07 -25.39
N VAL A 387 20.43 -9.77 -25.61
CA VAL A 387 20.71 -9.19 -26.93
C VAL A 387 21.95 -9.83 -27.55
N ASP A 388 23.04 -9.93 -26.79
CA ASP A 388 24.31 -10.49 -27.27
C ASP A 388 24.18 -11.96 -27.67
N HIS A 389 23.28 -12.69 -27.02
CA HIS A 389 22.94 -14.07 -27.35
C HIS A 389 21.77 -14.18 -28.35
N GLY A 390 21.31 -13.10 -28.97
CA GLY A 390 20.30 -13.09 -30.04
C GLY A 390 18.92 -13.62 -29.64
N VAL A 391 18.54 -13.48 -28.37
CA VAL A 391 17.20 -13.84 -27.85
C VAL A 391 16.13 -12.98 -28.51
N ASP A 392 14.96 -13.54 -28.83
CA ASP A 392 13.88 -12.77 -29.47
C ASP A 392 12.96 -12.09 -28.44
N LEU A 393 12.72 -12.73 -27.30
CA LEU A 393 11.89 -12.20 -26.21
C LEU A 393 12.45 -12.60 -24.83
N GLN A 394 12.77 -11.64 -23.99
CA GLN A 394 13.00 -11.83 -22.56
C GLN A 394 11.74 -11.50 -21.76
N LEU A 395 11.39 -12.38 -20.82
CA LEU A 395 10.33 -12.20 -19.84
C LEU A 395 10.97 -11.99 -18.47
N SER A 396 10.61 -10.89 -17.79
CA SER A 396 11.20 -10.45 -16.52
C SER A 396 10.15 -9.94 -15.52
N GLY A 397 10.55 -9.84 -14.25
CA GLY A 397 9.79 -9.27 -13.13
C GLY A 397 10.64 -8.22 -12.40
N HIS A 398 10.83 -8.41 -11.09
CA HIS A 398 11.78 -7.71 -10.20
C HIS A 398 11.42 -6.27 -9.83
N THR A 399 10.87 -5.48 -10.75
CA THR A 399 10.70 -4.03 -10.53
C THR A 399 9.47 -3.68 -9.69
N HIS A 400 8.50 -4.61 -9.61
CA HIS A 400 7.15 -4.39 -9.10
C HIS A 400 6.40 -3.21 -9.74
N GLY A 401 6.87 -2.66 -10.87
CA GLY A 401 6.45 -1.35 -11.37
C GLY A 401 6.67 -0.20 -10.36
N GLY A 402 7.54 -0.40 -9.36
CA GLY A 402 7.82 0.56 -8.28
C GLY A 402 6.80 0.60 -7.16
N GLN A 403 6.03 -0.48 -6.97
CA GLN A 403 5.06 -0.81 -5.90
C GLN A 403 4.30 0.35 -5.21
N LEU A 404 4.99 1.28 -4.56
CA LEU A 404 4.44 2.42 -3.83
C LEU A 404 4.85 3.73 -4.52
N TRP A 405 3.93 4.43 -5.18
CA TRP A 405 4.21 5.79 -5.67
C TRP A 405 4.69 6.72 -4.55
N PRO A 406 5.75 7.53 -4.75
CA PRO A 406 6.48 7.79 -6.01
C PRO A 406 7.70 6.88 -6.26
N GLY A 407 7.82 5.74 -5.60
CA GLY A 407 8.91 4.76 -5.75
C GLY A 407 9.14 4.27 -7.18
N ASN A 408 8.10 4.30 -8.02
CA ASN A 408 8.21 4.07 -9.47
C ASN A 408 9.18 5.01 -10.19
N LEU A 409 9.36 6.25 -9.71
CA LEU A 409 10.34 7.18 -10.27
C LEU A 409 11.77 6.71 -10.00
N VAL A 410 12.03 6.20 -8.79
CA VAL A 410 13.37 5.68 -8.41
C VAL A 410 13.63 4.35 -9.10
N ALA A 411 12.65 3.44 -9.09
CA ALA A 411 12.76 2.15 -9.76
C ALA A 411 13.00 2.29 -11.26
N GLY A 412 12.35 3.26 -11.92
CA GLY A 412 12.54 3.54 -13.34
C GLY A 412 13.90 4.16 -13.70
N LEU A 413 14.63 4.72 -12.72
CA LEU A 413 16.01 5.18 -12.92
C LEU A 413 17.04 4.05 -12.70
N ALA A 414 16.67 3.03 -11.92
CA ALA A 414 17.55 1.92 -11.56
C ALA A 414 17.45 0.72 -12.51
N ASN A 415 16.45 0.70 -13.39
CA ASN A 415 16.17 -0.43 -14.29
C ASN A 415 16.06 0.04 -15.74
N PRO A 416 16.50 -0.78 -16.72
CA PRO A 416 16.41 -0.44 -18.14
C PRO A 416 14.95 -0.28 -18.60
N THR A 417 14.05 -1.13 -18.10
CA THR A 417 12.60 -1.04 -18.31
C THR A 417 11.90 -1.21 -16.97
N LEU A 418 10.97 -0.32 -16.65
CA LEU A 418 10.20 -0.40 -15.39
C LEU A 418 9.08 -1.44 -15.46
N ALA A 419 8.27 -1.41 -16.52
CA ALA A 419 7.14 -2.33 -16.70
C ALA A 419 6.61 -2.24 -18.14
N GLY A 420 6.13 -3.34 -18.70
CA GLY A 420 5.59 -3.39 -20.06
C GLY A 420 6.57 -3.93 -21.09
N LEU A 421 6.23 -3.76 -22.37
CA LEU A 421 7.00 -4.28 -23.50
C LEU A 421 7.88 -3.16 -24.07
N GLU A 422 9.18 -3.40 -24.14
CA GLU A 422 10.15 -2.52 -24.78
C GLU A 422 11.06 -3.33 -25.74
N ARG A 423 11.79 -2.63 -26.61
CA ARG A 423 12.61 -3.25 -27.65
C ARG A 423 14.07 -2.79 -27.55
N TYR A 424 14.98 -3.76 -27.58
CA TYR A 424 16.43 -3.60 -27.54
C TYR A 424 17.02 -4.25 -28.78
N GLY A 425 17.16 -3.48 -29.86
CA GLY A 425 17.54 -4.02 -31.17
C GLY A 425 16.48 -5.00 -31.70
N ASP A 426 16.87 -6.25 -31.90
CA ASP A 426 15.95 -7.32 -32.32
C ASP A 426 15.32 -8.10 -31.16
N THR A 427 15.85 -7.94 -29.94
CA THR A 427 15.29 -8.52 -28.72
C THR A 427 14.18 -7.64 -28.16
N GLN A 428 13.11 -8.26 -27.68
CA GLN A 428 12.07 -7.57 -26.92
C GLN A 428 12.17 -7.95 -25.45
N LEU A 429 11.90 -7.00 -24.56
CA LEU A 429 11.85 -7.20 -23.12
C LEU A 429 10.42 -6.95 -22.64
N TYR A 430 9.82 -7.93 -21.98
CA TYR A 430 8.58 -7.74 -21.24
C TYR A 430 8.83 -7.80 -19.74
N VAL A 431 8.54 -6.70 -19.03
CA VAL A 431 8.62 -6.62 -17.58
C VAL A 431 7.22 -6.64 -16.97
N SER A 432 6.93 -7.70 -16.24
CA SER A 432 5.73 -7.88 -15.41
C SER A 432 5.76 -6.93 -14.21
N ARG A 433 4.61 -6.46 -13.73
CA ARG A 433 4.55 -5.75 -12.44
C ARG A 433 4.54 -6.71 -11.26
N GLY A 434 4.41 -7.99 -11.50
CA GLY A 434 4.35 -9.03 -10.48
C GLY A 434 2.96 -9.20 -9.88
N ALA A 435 2.72 -10.39 -9.33
CA ALA A 435 1.41 -10.78 -8.82
C ALA A 435 1.18 -10.35 -7.36
N GLY A 436 2.21 -10.44 -6.53
CA GLY A 436 2.18 -10.21 -5.08
C GLY A 436 2.63 -8.82 -4.69
N ALA A 437 3.19 -8.66 -3.49
CA ALA A 437 3.82 -7.42 -3.03
C ALA A 437 4.94 -7.77 -2.06
N TRP A 438 6.05 -7.04 -2.12
CA TRP A 438 7.20 -7.27 -1.26
C TRP A 438 7.20 -6.30 -0.07
N GLY A 439 7.41 -6.82 1.14
CA GLY A 439 7.33 -6.04 2.38
C GLY A 439 5.90 -5.53 2.62
N PRO A 440 5.59 -4.22 2.46
CA PRO A 440 4.23 -3.72 2.54
C PRO A 440 3.28 -4.42 1.58
N PRO A 441 2.17 -5.03 2.07
CA PRO A 441 1.15 -5.61 1.21
C PRO A 441 0.29 -4.49 0.62
N THR A 442 0.89 -3.55 -0.10
CA THR A 442 0.24 -2.32 -0.58
C THR A 442 0.85 -1.95 -1.92
N ARG A 443 -0.01 -1.74 -2.93
CA ARG A 443 0.38 -1.23 -4.25
C ARG A 443 -0.36 0.07 -4.58
N VAL A 444 0.36 1.07 -5.05
CA VAL A 444 -0.20 2.38 -5.44
C VAL A 444 0.52 2.88 -6.69
N GLY A 445 -0.23 3.08 -7.77
CA GLY A 445 0.35 3.44 -9.07
C GLY A 445 1.03 2.28 -9.81
N ALA A 446 1.05 1.08 -9.21
CA ALA A 446 1.68 -0.12 -9.77
C ALA A 446 0.81 -1.37 -9.50
N PRO A 447 -0.37 -1.48 -10.14
CA PRO A 447 -1.30 -2.59 -9.89
C PRO A 447 -0.62 -3.93 -10.20
N SER A 448 -0.88 -4.95 -9.38
CA SER A 448 -0.35 -6.29 -9.62
C SER A 448 -1.00 -6.92 -10.84
N ASP A 449 -0.21 -7.67 -11.61
CA ASP A 449 -0.68 -8.32 -12.82
C ASP A 449 -0.15 -9.75 -12.99
N ILE A 450 -0.93 -10.51 -13.77
CA ILE A 450 -0.51 -11.72 -14.46
C ILE A 450 -0.69 -11.42 -15.93
N THR A 451 0.36 -11.57 -16.72
CA THR A 451 0.31 -11.20 -18.14
C THR A 451 0.20 -12.44 -19.00
N VAL A 452 -0.82 -12.51 -19.83
CA VAL A 452 -0.87 -13.45 -20.95
C VAL A 452 -0.17 -12.79 -22.15
N ILE A 453 1.02 -13.28 -22.45
CA ILE A 453 1.75 -12.93 -23.66
C ILE A 453 1.24 -13.83 -24.79
N GLU A 454 0.67 -13.21 -25.81
CA GLU A 454 0.26 -13.88 -27.04
C GLU A 454 1.35 -13.69 -28.10
N LEU A 455 2.00 -14.77 -28.52
CA LEU A 455 3.04 -14.72 -29.52
C LEU A 455 2.43 -14.57 -30.92
N ALA A 456 2.86 -13.55 -31.66
CA ALA A 456 2.42 -13.31 -33.02
C ALA A 456 3.52 -13.63 -34.03
N SER A 457 3.23 -14.55 -34.96
CA SER A 457 4.12 -14.80 -36.09
C SER A 457 3.99 -13.67 -37.10
N ARG A 458 5.13 -13.16 -37.61
CA ARG A 458 5.15 -12.22 -38.74
C ARG A 458 4.91 -12.90 -40.11
N GLN A 459 4.71 -14.21 -40.12
CA GLN A 459 4.48 -15.04 -41.31
C GLN A 459 2.99 -15.42 -41.48
N ALA A 460 2.12 -14.95 -40.58
CA ALA A 460 0.69 -15.30 -40.50
C ALA A 460 -0.20 -14.48 -41.45
#